data_AF-A0A6P6ULT9-F1
#
_entry.id   AF-A0A6P6ULT9-F1
#
_cell.length_a   1.000
_cell.length_b   1.000
_cell.length_c   1.000
_cell.angle_alpha   90.00
_cell.angle_beta   90.00
_cell.angle_gamma   90.00
#
_symmetry.space_group_name_H-M   'P 1'
#
loop_
_entity.id
_entity.type
_entity.pdbx_description
1 polymer ?
#
loop_
_entity_poly.entity_id
_entity_poly.type
_entity_poly.pdbx_seq_one_letter_code
_entity_poly.pdbx_strand_id
1 'polypeptide(L)'
;MNDQEKIEACKRKKVEGNLLFKNGKYRRAGKKYDKALDFVSGDIPFGDDDLKLVESLRVSCWLNTAACCLKLLDFHRAVNLCSKVLDVESSNVKALYRRAQAYMETADLHLAELDIKKALETEPQNREVKLLQKSLKQLRAESNKSDAQIYTTMFSRMTKDGSTATKRLKIDNVENNNKPLEEVIAMELEKTAVSSQPPEEGVAVDSS
;
A
#
# COMPACT_ATOMS: atom_id res chain seq x y z
N MET A 1 -18.58 -35.87 6.98
CA MET A 1 -18.22 -35.71 5.56
C MET A 1 -16.80 -36.19 5.39
N ASN A 2 -16.53 -37.02 4.38
CA ASN A 2 -15.17 -37.33 3.99
C ASN A 2 -14.53 -36.10 3.28
N ASP A 3 -13.24 -36.14 3.02
CA ASP A 3 -12.51 -35.00 2.44
C ASP A 3 -13.02 -34.62 1.05
N GLN A 4 -13.30 -35.62 0.22
CA GLN A 4 -13.87 -35.42 -1.12
C GLN A 4 -15.25 -34.73 -1.08
N GLU A 5 -16.11 -35.11 -0.15
CA GLU A 5 -17.44 -34.50 0.05
C GLU A 5 -17.32 -33.03 0.47
N LYS A 6 -16.36 -32.69 1.33
CA LYS A 6 -16.09 -31.30 1.73
C LYS A 6 -15.59 -30.48 0.54
N ILE A 7 -14.68 -31.03 -0.26
CA ILE A 7 -14.13 -30.39 -1.46
C ILE A 7 -15.24 -30.13 -2.49
N GLU A 8 -16.10 -31.12 -2.75
CA GLU A 8 -17.23 -30.96 -3.66
C GLU A 8 -18.29 -29.98 -3.12
N ALA A 9 -18.55 -29.98 -1.81
CA ALA A 9 -19.43 -28.99 -1.18
C ALA A 9 -18.89 -27.55 -1.35
N CYS A 10 -17.58 -27.35 -1.15
CA CYS A 10 -16.90 -26.09 -1.39
C CYS A 10 -17.04 -25.64 -2.86
N LYS A 11 -16.71 -26.52 -3.81
CA LYS A 11 -16.84 -26.24 -5.25
C LYS A 11 -18.26 -25.82 -5.62
N ARG A 12 -19.28 -26.54 -5.16
CA ARG A 12 -20.68 -26.22 -5.41
C ARG A 12 -21.05 -24.83 -4.88
N LYS A 13 -20.65 -24.49 -3.65
CA LYS A 13 -20.92 -23.16 -3.07
C LYS A 13 -20.18 -22.04 -3.79
N LYS A 14 -18.95 -22.29 -4.23
CA LYS A 14 -18.20 -21.36 -5.09
C LYS A 14 -18.92 -21.10 -6.42
N VAL A 15 -19.46 -22.13 -7.07
CA VAL A 15 -20.22 -21.99 -8.33
C VAL A 15 -21.51 -21.19 -8.10
N GLU A 16 -22.25 -21.46 -7.02
CA GLU A 16 -23.42 -20.64 -6.63
C GLU A 16 -23.03 -19.17 -6.42
N GLY A 17 -21.90 -18.91 -5.76
CA GLY A 17 -21.35 -17.56 -5.58
C GLY A 17 -21.03 -16.88 -6.90
N ASN A 18 -20.38 -17.58 -7.83
CA ASN A 18 -20.05 -17.06 -9.16
C ASN A 18 -21.29 -16.67 -9.95
N LEU A 19 -22.36 -17.46 -9.89
CA LEU A 19 -23.63 -17.13 -10.53
C LEU A 19 -24.24 -15.85 -9.95
N LEU A 20 -24.23 -15.72 -8.62
CA LEU A 20 -24.73 -14.51 -7.94
C LEU A 20 -23.87 -13.28 -8.27
N PHE A 21 -22.55 -13.45 -8.37
CA PHE A 21 -21.63 -12.37 -8.75
C PHE A 21 -21.92 -11.86 -10.16
N LYS A 22 -22.08 -12.77 -11.13
CA LYS A 22 -22.46 -12.43 -12.51
C LYS A 22 -23.80 -11.68 -12.57
N ASN A 23 -24.72 -12.02 -11.69
CA ASN A 23 -26.03 -11.36 -11.57
C ASN A 23 -26.00 -10.06 -10.74
N GLY A 24 -24.82 -9.52 -10.41
CA GLY A 24 -24.67 -8.28 -9.63
C GLY A 24 -25.05 -8.39 -8.14
N LYS A 25 -25.37 -9.59 -7.64
CA LYS A 25 -25.80 -9.81 -6.25
C LYS A 25 -24.60 -10.01 -5.32
N TYR A 26 -23.69 -9.03 -5.27
CA TYR A 26 -22.37 -9.14 -4.60
C TYR A 26 -22.46 -9.53 -3.12
N ARG A 27 -23.38 -8.94 -2.36
CA ARG A 27 -23.57 -9.28 -0.94
C ARG A 27 -23.96 -10.75 -0.74
N ARG A 28 -24.80 -11.29 -1.63
CA ARG A 28 -25.21 -12.70 -1.58
C ARG A 28 -24.09 -13.61 -2.08
N ALA A 29 -23.34 -13.18 -3.09
CA ALA A 29 -22.18 -13.89 -3.60
C ALA A 29 -21.10 -14.05 -2.52
N GLY A 30 -20.73 -12.97 -1.82
CA GLY A 30 -19.81 -12.99 -0.68
C GLY A 30 -20.20 -14.03 0.37
N LYS A 31 -21.47 -14.04 0.80
CA LYS A 31 -21.99 -15.05 1.73
C LYS A 31 -21.87 -16.50 1.23
N LYS A 32 -21.91 -16.73 -0.09
CA LYS A 32 -21.71 -18.08 -0.65
C LYS A 32 -20.25 -18.47 -0.68
N TYR A 33 -19.33 -17.53 -0.93
CA TYR A 33 -17.90 -17.78 -0.83
C TYR A 33 -17.44 -18.00 0.61
N ASP A 34 -17.95 -17.22 1.57
CA ASP A 34 -17.70 -17.44 3.00
C ASP A 34 -18.15 -18.85 3.40
N LYS A 35 -19.37 -19.26 3.00
CA LYS A 35 -19.85 -20.64 3.18
C LYS A 35 -19.04 -21.71 2.47
N ALA A 36 -18.37 -21.37 1.36
CA ALA A 36 -17.49 -22.31 0.69
C ALA A 36 -16.21 -22.51 1.50
N LEU A 37 -15.66 -21.43 2.07
CA LEU A 37 -14.49 -21.44 2.93
C LEU A 37 -14.70 -22.24 4.22
N ASP A 38 -15.92 -22.28 4.76
CA ASP A 38 -16.26 -23.10 5.93
C ASP A 38 -15.96 -24.60 5.72
N PHE A 39 -16.03 -25.11 4.48
CA PHE A 39 -15.72 -26.50 4.15
C PHE A 39 -14.22 -26.77 3.96
N VAL A 40 -13.42 -25.72 3.76
CA VAL A 40 -11.98 -25.78 3.46
C VAL A 40 -11.17 -24.88 4.40
N SER A 41 -11.64 -24.71 5.64
CA SER A 41 -10.95 -23.89 6.64
C SER A 41 -9.60 -24.51 7.03
N GLY A 42 -8.70 -23.71 7.61
CA GLY A 42 -7.38 -24.17 8.03
C GLY A 42 -7.42 -25.22 9.14
N ASP A 43 -8.51 -25.25 9.92
CA ASP A 43 -8.67 -26.14 11.07
C ASP A 43 -9.15 -27.55 10.69
N ILE A 44 -9.55 -27.74 9.42
CA ILE A 44 -10.03 -29.03 8.93
C ILE A 44 -8.83 -29.81 8.39
N PRO A 45 -8.50 -30.99 8.95
CA PRO A 45 -7.47 -31.83 8.39
C PRO A 45 -7.93 -32.39 7.03
N PHE A 46 -7.02 -32.37 6.06
CA PHE A 46 -7.16 -32.99 4.75
C PHE A 46 -5.93 -33.86 4.50
N GLY A 47 -6.08 -34.94 3.73
CA GLY A 47 -4.94 -35.75 3.30
C GLY A 47 -3.96 -34.96 2.43
N ASP A 48 -2.68 -35.34 2.46
CA ASP A 48 -1.59 -34.63 1.77
C ASP A 48 -1.84 -34.46 0.26
N ASP A 49 -2.47 -35.46 -0.36
CA ASP A 49 -2.84 -35.43 -1.79
C ASP A 49 -3.87 -34.35 -2.11
N ASP A 50 -4.74 -34.02 -1.16
CA ASP A 50 -5.83 -33.05 -1.33
C ASP A 50 -5.45 -31.62 -0.91
N LEU A 51 -4.38 -31.44 -0.10
CA LEU A 51 -3.99 -30.14 0.45
C LEU A 51 -3.80 -29.06 -0.63
N LYS A 52 -3.08 -29.39 -1.71
CA LYS A 52 -2.85 -28.46 -2.84
C LYS A 52 -4.17 -28.03 -3.49
N LEU A 53 -5.11 -28.96 -3.65
CA LEU A 53 -6.41 -28.67 -4.23
C LEU A 53 -7.23 -27.77 -3.30
N VAL A 54 -7.24 -28.07 -2.00
CA VAL A 54 -7.91 -27.29 -0.95
C VAL A 54 -7.37 -25.86 -0.88
N GLU A 55 -6.05 -25.67 -0.92
CA GLU A 55 -5.40 -24.36 -0.97
C GLU A 55 -5.81 -23.56 -2.21
N SER A 56 -5.79 -24.18 -3.39
CA SER A 56 -6.23 -23.52 -4.63
C SER A 56 -7.69 -23.06 -4.56
N LEU A 57 -8.56 -23.86 -3.92
CA LEU A 57 -9.97 -23.52 -3.71
C LEU A 57 -10.12 -22.37 -2.73
N ARG A 58 -9.32 -22.36 -1.65
CA ARG A 58 -9.29 -21.30 -0.65
C ARG A 58 -8.86 -19.97 -1.26
N VAL A 59 -7.75 -19.96 -2.01
CA VAL A 59 -7.29 -18.80 -2.78
C VAL A 59 -8.37 -18.29 -3.72
N SER A 60 -9.01 -19.19 -4.49
CA SER A 60 -10.09 -18.82 -5.41
C SER A 60 -11.28 -18.16 -4.70
N CYS A 61 -11.67 -18.67 -3.53
CA CYS A 61 -12.77 -18.10 -2.74
C CYS A 61 -12.41 -16.75 -2.12
N TRP A 62 -11.20 -16.59 -1.57
CA TRP A 62 -10.73 -15.30 -1.05
C TRP A 62 -10.67 -14.23 -2.14
N LEU A 63 -10.09 -14.56 -3.31
CA LEU A 63 -10.07 -13.68 -4.46
C LEU A 63 -11.48 -13.22 -4.84
N ASN A 64 -12.43 -14.15 -5.00
CA ASN A 64 -13.79 -13.80 -5.40
C ASN A 64 -14.54 -13.00 -4.32
N THR A 65 -14.27 -13.27 -3.04
CA THR A 65 -14.80 -12.48 -1.93
C THR A 65 -14.22 -11.07 -1.94
N ALA A 66 -12.91 -10.92 -2.19
CA ALA A 66 -12.28 -9.60 -2.33
C ALA A 66 -12.88 -8.80 -3.49
N ALA A 67 -13.17 -9.45 -4.63
CA ALA A 67 -13.89 -8.81 -5.73
C ALA A 67 -15.30 -8.36 -5.33
N CYS A 68 -16.02 -9.13 -4.51
CA CYS A 68 -17.30 -8.69 -3.95
C CYS A 68 -17.13 -7.48 -3.02
N CYS A 69 -16.10 -7.48 -2.18
CA CYS A 69 -15.81 -6.39 -1.24
C CYS A 69 -15.52 -5.09 -1.97
N LEU A 70 -14.71 -5.12 -3.05
CA LEU A 70 -14.48 -3.96 -3.92
C LEU A 70 -15.80 -3.41 -4.51
N LYS A 71 -16.71 -4.28 -4.94
CA LYS A 71 -18.04 -3.86 -5.46
C LYS A 71 -18.97 -3.33 -4.37
N LEU A 72 -18.70 -3.63 -3.11
CA LEU A 72 -19.47 -3.19 -1.95
C LEU A 72 -18.79 -2.03 -1.20
N LEU A 73 -17.67 -1.51 -1.72
CA LEU A 73 -16.85 -0.46 -1.11
C LEU A 73 -16.30 -0.83 0.28
N ASP A 74 -16.16 -2.13 0.56
CA ASP A 74 -15.53 -2.66 1.77
C ASP A 74 -14.03 -2.88 1.52
N PHE A 75 -13.29 -1.78 1.45
CA PHE A 75 -11.89 -1.78 1.03
C PHE A 75 -10.98 -2.47 2.04
N HIS A 76 -11.19 -2.27 3.35
CA HIS A 76 -10.40 -2.91 4.39
C HIS A 76 -10.52 -4.44 4.33
N ARG A 77 -11.74 -4.97 4.15
CA ARG A 77 -11.92 -6.42 3.99
C ARG A 77 -11.28 -6.92 2.69
N ALA A 78 -11.35 -6.16 1.60
CA ALA A 78 -10.67 -6.50 0.36
C ALA A 78 -9.15 -6.61 0.53
N VAL A 79 -8.52 -5.65 1.22
CA VAL A 79 -7.09 -5.65 1.55
C VAL A 79 -6.71 -6.89 2.36
N ASN A 80 -7.47 -7.19 3.41
CA ASN A 80 -7.21 -8.35 4.27
C ASN A 80 -7.30 -9.68 3.50
N LEU A 81 -8.35 -9.83 2.67
CA LEU A 81 -8.53 -11.04 1.85
C LEU A 81 -7.44 -11.21 0.80
N CYS A 82 -7.05 -10.13 0.11
CA CYS A 82 -5.95 -10.19 -0.84
C CYS A 82 -4.60 -10.47 -0.17
N SER A 83 -4.37 -9.96 1.04
CA SER A 83 -3.14 -10.25 1.78
C SER A 83 -3.05 -11.74 2.13
N LYS A 84 -4.15 -12.36 2.59
CA LYS A 84 -4.21 -13.82 2.78
C LYS A 84 -3.89 -14.63 1.52
N VAL A 85 -4.31 -14.14 0.35
CA VAL A 85 -3.95 -14.78 -0.92
C VAL A 85 -2.46 -14.65 -1.19
N LEU A 86 -1.86 -13.50 -0.90
CA LEU A 86 -0.44 -13.23 -1.14
C LEU A 86 0.48 -13.93 -0.14
N ASP A 87 -0.03 -14.30 1.04
CA ASP A 87 0.70 -15.16 1.99
C ASP A 87 0.89 -16.59 1.42
N VAL A 88 -0.04 -17.05 0.57
CA VAL A 88 0.04 -18.36 -0.10
C VAL A 88 0.70 -18.24 -1.47
N GLU A 89 0.29 -17.25 -2.27
CA GLU A 89 0.72 -17.01 -3.64
C GLU A 89 1.25 -15.58 -3.79
N SER A 90 2.51 -15.36 -3.39
CA SER A 90 3.09 -14.02 -3.28
C SER A 90 3.16 -13.20 -4.58
N SER A 91 3.08 -13.86 -5.74
CA SER A 91 3.08 -13.26 -7.08
C SER A 91 1.70 -13.28 -7.76
N ASN A 92 0.60 -13.54 -7.03
CA ASN A 92 -0.73 -13.56 -7.61
C ASN A 92 -1.16 -12.16 -8.10
N VAL A 93 -1.12 -11.96 -9.42
CA VAL A 93 -1.43 -10.68 -10.07
C VAL A 93 -2.86 -10.21 -9.78
N LYS A 94 -3.84 -11.11 -9.66
CA LYS A 94 -5.23 -10.74 -9.34
C LYS A 94 -5.36 -10.21 -7.91
N ALA A 95 -4.63 -10.78 -6.96
CA ALA A 95 -4.61 -10.32 -5.58
C ALA A 95 -3.93 -8.94 -5.48
N LEU A 96 -2.76 -8.78 -6.08
CA LEU A 96 -2.02 -7.51 -6.15
C LEU A 96 -2.87 -6.41 -6.80
N TYR A 97 -3.48 -6.70 -7.95
CA TYR A 97 -4.35 -5.75 -8.65
C TYR A 97 -5.53 -5.29 -7.79
N ARG A 98 -6.25 -6.22 -7.16
CA ARG A 98 -7.43 -5.90 -6.33
C ARG A 98 -7.05 -5.18 -5.03
N ARG A 99 -5.90 -5.53 -4.44
CA ARG A 99 -5.40 -4.85 -3.24
C ARG A 99 -4.95 -3.43 -3.55
N ALA A 100 -4.27 -3.22 -4.68
CA ALA A 100 -3.93 -1.90 -5.18
C ALA A 100 -5.18 -1.04 -5.44
N GLN A 101 -6.24 -1.62 -6.02
CA GLN A 101 -7.53 -0.91 -6.16
C GLN A 101 -8.08 -0.46 -4.81
N ALA A 102 -8.09 -1.35 -3.81
CA ALA A 102 -8.55 -0.99 -2.47
C ALA A 102 -7.69 0.11 -1.82
N TYR A 103 -6.37 0.04 -1.95
CA TYR A 103 -5.46 1.07 -1.43
C TYR A 103 -5.62 2.44 -2.11
N MET A 104 -5.94 2.46 -3.40
CA MET A 104 -6.24 3.72 -4.09
C MET A 104 -7.48 4.40 -3.49
N GLU A 105 -8.49 3.62 -3.13
CA GLU A 105 -9.73 4.12 -2.54
C GLU A 105 -9.57 4.53 -1.07
N THR A 106 -8.63 3.93 -0.33
CA THR A 106 -8.27 4.34 1.04
C THR A 106 -7.19 5.43 1.10
N ALA A 107 -6.79 5.99 -0.05
CA ALA A 107 -5.72 6.99 -0.20
C ALA A 107 -4.31 6.51 0.21
N ASP A 108 -4.10 5.19 0.36
CA ASP A 108 -2.79 4.58 0.62
C ASP A 108 -1.98 4.42 -0.67
N LEU A 109 -1.73 5.53 -1.37
CA LEU A 109 -1.18 5.54 -2.73
C LEU A 109 0.21 4.92 -2.84
N HIS A 110 1.00 4.94 -1.75
CA HIS A 110 2.31 4.30 -1.71
C HIS A 110 2.20 2.77 -1.78
N LEU A 111 1.32 2.19 -0.97
CA LEU A 111 1.08 0.74 -0.95
C LEU A 111 0.49 0.25 -2.28
N ALA A 112 -0.43 1.02 -2.87
CA ALA A 112 -0.96 0.74 -4.20
C ALA A 112 0.15 0.65 -5.27
N GLU A 113 1.16 1.53 -5.21
CA GLU A 113 2.27 1.50 -6.16
C GLU A 113 3.13 0.25 -6.03
N LEU A 114 3.42 -0.18 -4.80
CA LEU A 114 4.20 -1.39 -4.55
C LEU A 114 3.52 -2.61 -5.16
N ASP A 115 2.21 -2.75 -4.94
CA ASP A 115 1.42 -3.84 -5.51
C ASP A 115 1.37 -3.81 -7.04
N ILE A 116 1.20 -2.61 -7.63
CA ILE A 116 1.20 -2.44 -9.10
C ILE A 116 2.57 -2.77 -9.71
N LYS A 117 3.66 -2.34 -9.07
CA LYS A 117 5.03 -2.66 -9.54
C LYS A 117 5.25 -4.16 -9.55
N LYS A 118 4.96 -4.83 -8.43
CA LYS A 118 5.08 -6.29 -8.31
C LYS A 118 4.21 -7.04 -9.32
N ALA A 119 3.00 -6.54 -9.58
CA ALA A 119 2.10 -7.10 -10.58
C ALA A 119 2.67 -6.97 -12.01
N LEU A 120 3.30 -5.83 -12.34
CA LEU A 120 3.94 -5.60 -13.65
C LEU A 120 5.27 -6.34 -13.81
N GLU A 121 5.99 -6.61 -12.72
CA GLU A 121 7.16 -7.50 -12.74
C GLU A 121 6.76 -8.93 -13.12
N THR A 122 5.61 -9.39 -12.61
CA THR A 122 5.10 -10.74 -12.90
C THR A 122 4.45 -10.82 -14.28
N GLU A 123 3.59 -9.85 -14.63
CA GLU A 123 2.91 -9.79 -15.93
C GLU A 123 3.11 -8.41 -16.60
N PRO A 124 4.24 -8.17 -17.28
CA PRO A 124 4.55 -6.87 -17.88
C PRO A 124 3.59 -6.41 -18.98
N GLN A 125 2.80 -7.32 -19.55
CA GLN A 125 1.82 -7.02 -20.61
C GLN A 125 0.38 -6.92 -20.11
N ASN A 126 0.15 -7.00 -18.80
CA ASN A 126 -1.19 -6.91 -18.25
C ASN A 126 -1.78 -5.49 -18.46
N ARG A 127 -2.77 -5.38 -19.35
CA ARG A 127 -3.43 -4.12 -19.69
C ARG A 127 -4.15 -3.50 -18.50
N GLU A 128 -4.81 -4.29 -17.67
CA GLU A 128 -5.59 -3.78 -16.53
C GLU A 128 -4.68 -3.14 -15.49
N VAL A 129 -3.53 -3.76 -15.19
CA VAL A 129 -2.54 -3.24 -14.26
C VAL A 129 -1.89 -1.95 -14.80
N LYS A 130 -1.59 -1.89 -16.11
CA LYS A 130 -1.07 -0.65 -16.74
C LYS A 130 -2.07 0.51 -16.66
N LEU A 131 -3.37 0.23 -16.86
CA LEU A 131 -4.41 1.24 -16.69
C LEU A 131 -4.51 1.71 -15.23
N LEU A 132 -4.43 0.79 -14.28
CA LEU A 132 -4.42 1.13 -12.85
C LEU A 132 -3.21 1.99 -12.48
N GLN A 133 -2.02 1.68 -13.02
CA GLN A 133 -0.82 2.50 -12.85
C GLN A 133 -1.01 3.92 -13.37
N LYS A 134 -1.68 4.08 -14.53
CA LYS A 134 -1.99 5.39 -15.10
C LYS A 134 -2.93 6.17 -14.18
N SER A 135 -4.00 5.53 -13.69
CA SER A 135 -4.94 6.15 -12.75
C SER A 135 -4.26 6.57 -11.45
N LEU A 136 -3.36 5.74 -10.90
CA LEU A 136 -2.57 6.08 -9.71
C LEU A 136 -1.71 7.34 -9.93
N LYS A 137 -1.05 7.46 -11.09
CA LYS A 137 -0.24 8.64 -11.43
C LYS A 137 -1.09 9.91 -11.51
N GLN A 138 -2.29 9.82 -12.08
CA GLN A 138 -3.23 10.94 -12.14
C GLN A 138 -3.66 11.37 -10.74
N LEU A 139 -4.09 10.42 -9.91
CA LEU A 139 -4.53 10.68 -8.54
C LEU A 139 -3.44 11.35 -7.68
N ARG A 140 -2.18 10.91 -7.83
CA ARG A 140 -1.04 11.55 -7.16
C ARG A 140 -0.79 12.98 -7.64
N ALA A 141 -0.86 13.22 -8.95
CA ALA A 141 -0.68 14.56 -9.49
C ALA A 141 -1.76 15.52 -9.00
N GLU A 142 -3.01 15.04 -8.89
CA GLU A 142 -4.13 15.79 -8.35
C GLU A 142 -3.96 16.10 -6.86
N SER A 143 -3.56 15.10 -6.05
CA SER A 143 -3.26 15.29 -4.62
C SER A 143 -2.16 16.33 -4.43
N ASN A 144 -1.02 16.19 -5.13
CA ASN A 144 0.11 17.10 -5.01
C ASN A 144 -0.26 18.54 -5.41
N LYS A 145 -1.11 18.69 -6.44
CA LYS A 145 -1.60 20.01 -6.87
C LYS A 145 -2.50 20.63 -5.79
N SER A 146 -3.39 19.85 -5.19
CA SER A 146 -4.24 20.28 -4.09
C SER A 146 -3.40 20.70 -2.88
N ASP A 147 -2.43 19.88 -2.49
CA ASP A 147 -1.54 20.15 -1.35
C ASP A 147 -0.71 21.41 -1.56
N ALA A 148 -0.17 21.62 -2.77
CA ALA A 148 0.55 22.84 -3.12
C ALA A 148 -0.34 24.08 -3.04
N GLN A 149 -1.60 24.00 -3.48
CA GLN A 149 -2.56 25.10 -3.38
C GLN A 149 -2.91 25.42 -1.92
N ILE A 150 -3.13 24.39 -1.11
CA ILE A 150 -3.39 24.54 0.33
C ILE A 150 -2.20 25.21 1.01
N TYR A 151 -0.98 24.72 0.77
CA TYR A 151 0.24 25.31 1.33
C TYR A 151 0.44 26.77 0.92
N THR A 152 0.24 27.08 -0.38
CA THR A 152 0.33 28.45 -0.90
C THR A 152 -0.68 29.38 -0.23
N THR A 153 -1.92 28.91 -0.04
CA THR A 153 -2.99 29.69 0.60
C THR A 153 -2.70 29.90 2.08
N MET A 154 -2.26 28.86 2.81
CA MET A 154 -1.89 28.95 4.22
C MET A 154 -0.71 29.90 4.43
N PHE A 155 0.34 29.79 3.63
CA PHE A 155 1.52 30.68 3.68
C PHE A 155 1.13 32.15 3.41
N SER A 156 0.27 32.39 2.41
CA SER A 156 -0.24 33.73 2.10
C SER A 156 -1.06 34.34 3.23
N ARG A 157 -1.73 33.53 4.05
CA ARG A 157 -2.48 33.99 5.22
C ARG A 157 -1.56 34.28 6.39
N MET A 158 -0.59 33.41 6.68
CA MET A 158 0.38 33.62 7.76
C MET A 158 1.21 34.90 7.58
N THR A 159 1.59 35.22 6.34
CA THR A 159 2.32 36.47 6.03
C THR A 159 1.45 37.72 6.17
N LYS A 160 0.13 37.61 5.92
CA LYS A 160 -0.84 38.70 6.17
C LYS A 160 -1.11 38.92 7.66
N ASP A 161 -1.20 37.86 8.45
CA ASP A 161 -1.44 37.97 9.89
C ASP A 161 -0.17 38.48 10.62
N GLY A 162 1.02 38.09 10.16
CA GLY A 162 2.31 38.59 10.70
C GLY A 162 2.61 40.07 10.40
N SER A 163 1.94 40.69 9.44
CA SER A 163 2.13 42.11 9.08
C SER A 163 1.21 43.08 9.84
N THR A 164 0.29 42.59 10.67
CA THR A 164 -0.58 43.43 11.51
C THR A 164 -0.03 43.70 12.92
N ALA A 165 0.99 42.96 13.38
CA ALA A 165 1.55 43.10 14.72
C ALA A 165 2.67 44.14 14.87
N THR A 166 3.26 44.65 13.78
CA THR A 166 4.45 45.54 13.84
C THR A 166 4.15 47.05 13.80
N LYS A 167 2.88 47.48 13.86
CA LYS A 167 2.52 48.91 13.77
C LYS A 167 2.30 49.65 15.10
N ARG A 168 2.60 49.06 16.26
CA ARG A 168 2.73 49.80 17.53
C ARG A 168 4.00 49.37 18.24
N LEU A 169 5.05 50.17 18.08
CA LEU A 169 5.93 50.68 19.13
C LEU A 169 7.05 51.47 18.41
N LYS A 170 6.86 52.79 18.32
CA LYS A 170 8.00 53.70 18.18
C LYS A 170 8.65 53.78 19.55
N ILE A 171 9.79 53.12 19.74
CA ILE A 171 10.77 53.51 20.75
C ILE A 171 12.15 53.36 20.09
N ASP A 172 12.69 54.53 19.74
CA ASP A 172 14.07 54.99 19.66
C ASP A 172 15.23 54.06 19.25
N ASN A 173 15.99 54.59 18.29
CA ASN A 173 17.39 54.30 17.93
C ASN A 173 18.19 53.47 18.94
N VAL A 174 18.68 52.30 18.49
CA VAL A 174 20.01 51.80 18.85
C VAL A 174 20.67 51.22 17.61
N GLU A 175 21.94 51.58 17.47
CA GLU A 175 22.84 51.38 16.35
C GLU A 175 23.15 49.90 16.03
N ASN A 176 23.29 49.65 14.73
CA ASN A 176 24.41 48.98 14.07
C ASN A 176 24.85 47.57 14.54
N ASN A 177 24.63 46.57 13.68
CA ASN A 177 25.70 45.86 12.95
C ASN A 177 25.12 44.63 12.21
N ASN A 178 24.80 44.80 10.93
CA ASN A 178 24.56 43.67 10.04
C ASN A 178 25.91 43.06 9.63
N LYS A 179 26.21 41.86 10.12
CA LYS A 179 27.19 40.99 9.45
C LYS A 179 26.53 40.37 8.20
N PRO A 180 27.21 40.32 7.05
CA PRO A 180 26.65 39.71 5.84
C PRO A 180 26.44 38.20 6.04
N LEU A 181 25.36 37.69 5.44
CA LEU A 181 24.90 36.30 5.52
C LEU A 181 25.93 35.26 5.01
N GLU A 182 26.97 35.70 4.30
CA GLU A 182 28.03 34.83 3.77
C GLU A 182 28.96 34.27 4.85
N GLU A 183 29.19 34.99 5.96
CA GLU A 183 30.04 34.51 7.08
C GLU A 183 29.38 33.38 7.88
N VAL A 184 28.04 33.36 7.97
CA VAL A 184 27.29 32.36 8.74
C VAL A 184 27.29 31.01 8.02
N ILE A 185 27.28 31.04 6.68
CA ILE A 185 27.32 29.85 5.83
C ILE A 185 28.71 29.19 5.87
N ALA A 186 29.78 29.98 6.02
CA ALA A 186 31.15 29.48 6.13
C ALA A 186 31.40 28.68 7.43
N MET A 187 30.76 29.05 8.56
CA MET A 187 30.93 28.33 9.84
C MET A 187 30.21 26.97 9.90
N GLU A 188 29.18 26.75 9.08
CA GLU A 188 28.42 25.48 9.06
C GLU A 188 29.11 24.40 8.18
N LEU A 189 29.94 24.83 7.22
CA LEU A 189 30.66 23.94 6.29
C LEU A 189 31.95 23.33 6.87
N GLU A 190 32.54 23.91 7.91
CA GLU A 190 33.71 23.30 8.59
C GLU A 190 33.33 22.23 9.62
N LYS A 191 32.06 22.14 10.05
CA LYS A 191 31.61 21.11 11.02
C LYS A 191 31.26 19.76 10.40
N THR A 192 31.23 19.63 9.08
CA THR A 192 30.90 18.37 8.39
C THR A 192 32.09 17.67 7.73
N ALA A 193 33.32 18.16 7.93
CA ALA A 193 34.53 17.61 7.30
C ALA A 193 35.45 16.78 8.24
N VAL A 194 34.98 16.32 9.40
CA VAL A 194 35.73 15.36 10.25
C VAL A 194 34.83 14.20 10.69
N SER A 195 34.52 13.30 9.76
CA SER A 195 34.18 11.89 10.08
C SER A 195 34.36 11.00 8.85
N SER A 196 35.53 11.07 8.23
CA SER A 196 35.94 10.03 7.27
C SER A 196 37.46 10.02 7.14
N GLN A 197 38.13 9.18 7.93
CA GLN A 197 39.30 8.42 7.47
C GLN A 197 39.59 7.21 8.38
N PRO A 198 40.17 6.14 7.83
CA PRO A 198 40.24 4.79 8.41
C PRO A 198 41.52 4.58 9.23
N PRO A 199 41.64 3.53 10.05
CA PRO A 199 42.94 3.06 10.52
C PRO A 199 43.49 1.98 9.58
N GLU A 200 44.68 2.26 9.05
CA GLU A 200 45.59 1.33 8.38
C GLU A 200 46.21 0.29 9.34
N GLU A 201 46.85 -0.68 8.68
CA GLU A 201 47.36 -1.99 9.07
C GLU A 201 48.45 -2.07 10.16
N GLY A 202 48.57 -3.31 10.68
CA GLY A 202 49.86 -3.92 11.02
C GLY A 202 49.90 -4.46 12.46
N VAL A 203 50.39 -5.66 12.79
CA VAL A 203 51.06 -6.79 12.12
C VAL A 203 50.93 -7.99 13.08
N ALA A 204 50.99 -9.23 12.53
CA ALA A 204 51.31 -10.58 13.07
C ALA A 204 51.65 -10.77 14.57
N VAL A 205 51.47 -11.93 15.23
CA VAL A 205 52.19 -13.23 15.08
C VAL A 205 51.43 -14.24 16.01
N ASP A 206 50.79 -15.29 15.49
CA ASP A 206 51.19 -16.73 15.46
C ASP A 206 50.95 -17.56 16.75
N SER A 207 50.63 -18.85 16.51
CA SER A 207 50.86 -20.05 17.32
C SER A 207 49.87 -20.44 18.43
N SER A 208 49.00 -21.40 18.12
CA SER A 208 49.05 -22.82 18.55
C SER A 208 47.67 -23.48 18.60
#